data_AF-A0A6L4Z2I4-F1
#
_entry.id   AF-A0A6L4Z2I4-F1
#
_cell.length_a   1.000
_cell.length_b   1.000
_cell.length_c   1.000
_cell.angle_alpha   90.00
_cell.angle_beta   90.00
_cell.angle_gamma   90.00
#
_symmetry.space_group_name_H-M   'P 1'
#
loop_
_entity.id
_entity.type
_entity.pdbx_description
1 polymer ?
#
loop_
_entity_poly.entity_id
_entity_poly.type
_entity_poly.pdbx_seq_one_letter_code
_entity_poly.pdbx_strand_id
1 'polypeptide(L)'
;NFMTNTKHDNRLQTSFCITINFEKDSPNGSRVFRAMCELIEAFQRFDNNLLQSLETTVKPVILLENVEAGSIKTWMKQAITGVLQGADDDSLKKGEWKAVLGNYLMQAKYLALHFLENKTEITSTKEIEVLEGELVEAAERTEINKLPFYQPINKKQLVEDLANITNTTKYLTSGDNVTYDSPYGAVQVNTTFHMSPEQIEALITDTAITSTSPMMIKIKRPDFLGNSQWEFRYDGRTIAAKISDSVWLAEYQKGNIVLRPQDALVVVMETTVRFDHDREVIGTDYKILQVLQVLPKTEQTQLNFLESGNPANLQESLLKPALSTESPLISLKPKTE
;
A
#
# COMPACT_ATOMS: atom_id res chain seq x y z
N ASN A 1 0.51 2.98 52.49
CA ASN A 1 -0.05 4.18 51.84
C ASN A 1 0.90 4.71 50.79
N PHE A 2 0.93 4.07 49.62
CA PHE A 2 1.59 4.62 48.44
C PHE A 2 0.62 5.59 47.77
N MET A 3 0.75 6.88 48.08
CA MET A 3 0.13 7.92 47.29
C MET A 3 0.97 8.09 46.01
N THR A 4 0.48 7.52 44.91
CA THR A 4 0.91 7.88 43.56
C THR A 4 0.47 9.31 43.31
N ASN A 5 1.39 10.25 43.48
CA ASN A 5 1.19 11.64 43.07
C ASN A 5 1.39 11.70 41.55
N THR A 6 0.39 11.28 40.78
CA THR A 6 0.28 11.61 39.36
C THR A 6 0.02 13.10 39.26
N LYS A 7 1.10 13.89 39.24
CA LYS A 7 1.05 15.25 38.68
C LYS A 7 0.55 15.11 37.25
N HIS A 8 -0.72 15.40 37.02
CA HIS A 8 -1.21 15.69 35.68
C HIS A 8 -0.40 16.87 35.15
N ASP A 9 0.48 16.59 34.19
CA ASP A 9 1.27 17.61 33.52
C ASP A 9 0.32 18.49 32.68
N ASN A 10 0.25 19.77 33.00
CA ASN A 10 -0.70 20.73 32.42
C ASN A 10 -0.42 21.04 30.93
N ARG A 11 0.58 20.36 30.33
CA ARG A 11 1.03 20.51 28.93
C ARG A 11 0.17 19.76 27.91
N LEU A 12 -0.67 18.82 28.33
CA LEU A 12 -1.34 17.90 27.39
C LEU A 12 -2.41 18.55 26.50
N GLN A 13 -2.90 19.76 26.78
CA GLN A 13 -4.05 20.32 26.05
C GLN A 13 -3.91 20.38 24.52
N THR A 14 -2.67 20.50 23.98
CA THR A 14 -2.40 20.46 22.52
C THR A 14 -1.12 19.66 22.18
N SER A 15 -0.65 18.84 23.12
CA SER A 15 0.61 18.12 23.00
C SER A 15 0.41 16.64 23.36
N PHE A 16 1.22 15.78 22.74
CA PHE A 16 1.31 14.36 23.05
C PHE A 16 2.77 13.98 23.32
N CYS A 17 2.99 12.85 23.97
CA CYS A 17 4.34 12.37 24.29
C CYS A 17 4.55 10.97 23.72
N ILE A 18 5.70 10.74 23.09
CA ILE A 18 6.17 9.40 22.72
C ILE A 18 7.31 9.06 23.67
N THR A 19 7.14 7.97 24.43
CA THR A 19 8.19 7.46 25.32
C THR A 19 8.68 6.12 24.82
N ILE A 20 9.97 6.02 24.47
CA ILE A 20 10.65 4.73 24.22
C ILE A 20 11.51 4.39 25.43
N ASN A 21 11.03 3.46 26.24
CA ASN A 21 11.81 2.83 27.29
C ASN A 21 12.70 1.77 26.65
N PHE A 22 14.00 2.05 26.55
CA PHE A 22 14.95 1.15 25.90
C PHE A 22 15.73 0.28 26.89
N GLU A 23 16.12 -0.91 26.45
CA GLU A 23 17.00 -1.78 27.23
C GLU A 23 18.41 -1.19 27.35
N LYS A 24 18.86 -0.98 28.59
CA LYS A 24 20.21 -0.49 28.88
C LYS A 24 21.26 -1.52 28.51
N ASP A 25 22.44 -1.05 28.12
CA ASP A 25 23.58 -1.88 27.72
C ASP A 25 23.30 -2.81 26.52
N SER A 26 22.23 -2.55 25.76
CA SER A 26 21.90 -3.26 24.53
C SER A 26 22.71 -2.72 23.32
N PRO A 27 23.12 -3.59 22.38
CA PRO A 27 23.87 -3.17 21.20
C PRO A 27 23.01 -2.34 20.22
N ASN A 28 23.68 -1.61 19.32
CA ASN A 28 23.04 -0.83 18.26
C ASN A 28 22.08 0.27 18.77
N GLY A 29 22.58 1.19 19.60
CA GLY A 29 21.78 2.30 20.16
C GLY A 29 21.08 3.18 19.13
N SER A 30 21.56 3.25 17.88
CA SER A 30 20.89 3.95 16.77
C SER A 30 19.46 3.46 16.50
N ARG A 31 19.14 2.21 16.85
CA ARG A 31 17.81 1.62 16.63
C ARG A 31 16.70 2.39 17.35
N VAL A 32 16.97 2.93 18.54
CA VAL A 32 15.99 3.65 19.37
C VAL A 32 15.65 4.99 18.74
N PHE A 33 16.67 5.71 18.27
CA PHE A 33 16.49 6.96 17.53
C PHE A 33 15.79 6.73 16.19
N ARG A 34 16.12 5.65 15.49
CA ARG A 34 15.45 5.29 14.23
C ARG A 34 13.96 5.00 14.46
N ALA A 35 13.62 4.22 15.47
CA ALA A 35 12.22 3.95 15.82
C ALA A 35 11.48 5.25 16.17
N MET A 36 12.09 6.15 16.94
CA MET A 36 11.49 7.47 17.22
C MET A 36 11.26 8.29 15.95
N CYS A 37 12.25 8.36 15.05
CA CYS A 37 12.10 9.08 13.78
C CYS A 37 11.00 8.48 12.91
N GLU A 38 11.01 7.15 12.71
CA GLU A 38 10.01 6.48 11.87
C GLU A 38 8.60 6.62 12.49
N LEU A 39 8.45 6.56 13.82
CA LEU A 39 7.18 6.83 14.51
C LEU A 39 6.66 8.25 14.27
N ILE A 40 7.53 9.26 14.38
CA ILE A 40 7.16 10.66 14.12
C ILE A 40 6.72 10.82 12.67
N GLU A 41 7.46 10.26 11.71
CA GLU A 41 7.11 10.29 10.29
C GLU A 41 5.80 9.55 10.02
N ALA A 42 5.56 8.42 10.68
CA ALA A 42 4.33 7.66 10.54
C ALA A 42 3.12 8.41 11.06
N PHE A 43 3.23 9.07 12.22
CA PHE A 43 2.18 9.94 12.73
C PHE A 43 1.95 11.17 11.85
N GLN A 44 3.01 11.77 11.27
CA GLN A 44 2.84 12.86 10.32
C GLN A 44 2.09 12.42 9.06
N ARG A 45 2.41 11.25 8.51
CA ARG A 45 1.68 10.73 7.35
C ARG A 45 0.22 10.44 7.69
N PHE A 46 -0.03 9.78 8.82
CA PHE A 46 -1.39 9.51 9.29
C PHE A 46 -2.19 10.81 9.48
N ASP A 47 -1.60 11.83 10.13
CA ASP A 47 -2.23 13.14 10.28
C ASP A 47 -2.56 13.80 8.93
N ASN A 48 -1.67 13.70 7.94
CA ASN A 48 -1.90 14.24 6.61
C ASN A 48 -3.03 13.50 5.88
N ASN A 49 -3.09 12.18 6.02
CA ASN A 49 -4.11 11.35 5.38
C ASN A 49 -5.50 11.57 5.96
N LEU A 50 -5.59 11.76 7.28
CA LEU A 50 -6.82 12.24 7.93
C LEU A 50 -7.26 13.62 7.40
N LEU A 51 -6.30 14.46 6.99
CA LEU A 51 -6.52 15.82 6.53
C LEU A 51 -6.74 16.00 5.04
N GLN A 52 -6.38 15.03 4.18
CA GLN A 52 -6.66 15.07 2.74
C GLN A 52 -8.16 15.25 2.44
N SER A 53 -8.99 14.94 3.43
CA SER A 53 -10.42 15.19 3.42
C SER A 53 -10.79 16.68 3.27
N LEU A 54 -10.04 17.60 3.88
CA LEU A 54 -10.34 19.03 3.84
C LEU A 54 -9.64 19.66 2.61
N GLU A 55 -10.38 20.12 1.59
CA GLU A 55 -9.84 20.90 0.43
C GLU A 55 -9.21 22.24 0.87
N THR A 56 -8.05 22.16 1.51
CA THR A 56 -7.46 23.27 2.25
C THR A 56 -5.94 23.26 2.11
N THR A 57 -5.33 24.43 2.22
CA THR A 57 -3.85 24.56 2.22
C THR A 57 -3.22 24.14 3.55
N VAL A 58 -4.01 23.54 4.43
CA VAL A 58 -3.65 23.26 5.81
C VAL A 58 -2.73 22.05 5.86
N LYS A 59 -1.63 22.17 6.63
CA LYS A 59 -0.71 21.07 6.87
C LYS A 59 -0.52 20.87 8.39
N PRO A 60 -0.72 19.63 8.88
CA PRO A 60 -0.33 19.28 10.23
C PRO A 60 1.20 19.29 10.30
N VAL A 61 1.73 19.85 11.38
CA VAL A 61 3.16 19.85 11.66
C VAL A 61 3.33 19.37 13.10
N ILE A 62 4.21 18.40 13.29
CA ILE A 62 4.58 17.93 14.61
C ILE A 62 5.88 18.63 15.02
N LEU A 63 5.84 19.38 16.12
CA LEU A 63 6.98 20.14 16.61
C LEU A 63 7.60 19.44 17.81
N LEU A 64 8.92 19.24 17.76
CA LEU A 64 9.71 18.76 18.90
C LEU A 64 9.75 19.83 20.00
N GLU A 65 9.14 19.54 21.14
CA GLU A 65 9.06 20.46 22.28
C GLU A 65 10.21 20.23 23.28
N ASN A 66 10.51 18.96 23.60
CA ASN A 66 11.60 18.61 24.52
C ASN A 66 12.03 17.13 24.38
N VAL A 67 13.25 16.79 24.81
CA VAL A 67 13.77 15.42 24.94
C VAL A 67 14.34 15.21 26.35
N GLU A 68 13.91 14.18 27.08
CA GLU A 68 14.42 13.83 28.42
C GLU A 68 15.28 12.56 28.39
N ALA A 69 16.22 12.40 29.34
CA ALA A 69 17.18 11.29 29.39
C ALA A 69 16.85 10.25 30.48
N GLY A 70 17.13 8.97 30.20
CA GLY A 70 16.83 7.80 31.05
C GLY A 70 15.91 6.77 30.36
N SER A 71 15.15 7.27 29.39
CA SER A 71 14.41 6.67 28.28
C SER A 71 14.39 7.74 27.18
N ILE A 72 14.10 7.43 25.91
CA ILE A 72 13.89 8.52 24.92
C ILE A 72 12.46 8.98 25.09
N LYS A 73 12.26 10.04 25.89
CA LYS A 73 10.97 10.70 26.01
C LYS A 73 10.96 11.95 25.15
N THR A 74 10.03 12.01 24.22
CA THR A 74 9.89 13.12 23.27
C THR A 74 8.52 13.75 23.41
N TRP A 75 8.50 15.02 23.80
CA TRP A 75 7.28 15.82 23.86
C TRP A 75 7.04 16.46 22.50
N MET A 76 5.85 16.26 21.95
CA MET A 76 5.47 16.72 20.63
C MET A 76 4.21 17.59 20.73
N LYS A 77 4.28 18.78 20.14
CA LYS A 77 3.10 19.63 19.99
C LYS A 77 2.44 19.38 18.64
N GLN A 78 1.13 19.16 18.64
CA GLN A 78 0.36 19.16 17.41
C GLN A 78 0.15 20.62 16.97
N ALA A 79 0.75 21.02 15.85
CA ALA A 79 0.61 22.36 15.30
C ALA A 79 -0.04 22.31 13.91
N ILE A 80 -0.83 23.33 13.59
CA ILE A 80 -1.53 23.43 12.31
C ILE A 80 -1.15 24.74 11.63
N THR A 81 -0.59 24.61 10.44
CA THR A 81 -0.17 25.74 9.59
C THR A 81 -1.09 25.86 8.38
N GLY A 82 -1.29 27.07 7.86
CA GLY A 82 -2.18 27.33 6.71
C GLY A 82 -3.54 27.94 7.06
N VAL A 83 -4.39 28.08 6.04
CA VAL A 83 -5.71 28.73 6.07
C VAL A 83 -6.74 27.81 5.39
N LEU A 84 -7.93 27.69 6.00
CA LEU A 84 -9.09 27.03 5.40
C LEU A 84 -9.64 27.90 4.26
N GLN A 85 -9.74 27.37 3.04
CA GLN A 85 -10.36 28.06 1.92
C GLN A 85 -11.89 27.85 1.95
N GLY A 86 -12.67 28.90 1.65
CA GLY A 86 -14.15 28.81 1.60
C GLY A 86 -14.89 29.02 2.93
N ALA A 87 -14.21 29.43 3.99
CA ALA A 87 -14.84 29.89 5.23
C ALA A 87 -15.22 31.37 5.09
N ASP A 88 -16.51 31.71 5.09
CA ASP A 88 -16.96 33.10 5.21
C ASP A 88 -16.42 33.72 6.52
N ASP A 89 -15.84 34.91 6.37
CA ASP A 89 -14.80 35.52 7.22
C ASP A 89 -15.24 35.92 8.66
N ASP A 90 -16.47 35.58 9.07
CA ASP A 90 -17.00 35.86 10.42
C ASP A 90 -17.35 34.60 11.24
N SER A 91 -17.48 33.42 10.61
CA SER A 91 -18.03 32.22 11.28
C SER A 91 -16.99 31.26 11.86
N LEU A 92 -15.73 31.38 11.49
CA LEU A 92 -14.63 30.57 12.03
C LEU A 92 -13.63 31.51 12.72
N LYS A 93 -13.96 31.93 13.95
CA LYS A 93 -13.11 32.76 14.79
C LYS A 93 -11.67 32.30 14.68
N LYS A 94 -10.82 33.16 14.12
CA LYS A 94 -9.41 32.92 13.77
C LYS A 94 -8.68 32.16 14.90
N GLY A 95 -8.60 30.83 14.78
CA GLY A 95 -7.88 29.95 15.71
C GLY A 95 -8.68 28.78 16.30
N GLU A 96 -10.01 28.86 16.42
CA GLU A 96 -10.81 27.81 17.08
C GLU A 96 -10.80 26.49 16.31
N TRP A 97 -10.86 26.54 14.98
CA TRP A 97 -10.81 25.35 14.11
C TRP A 97 -9.49 24.59 14.20
N LYS A 98 -8.37 25.29 14.50
CA LYS A 98 -7.06 24.63 14.69
C LYS A 98 -7.04 23.81 15.97
N ALA A 99 -7.67 24.30 17.04
CA ALA A 99 -7.79 23.55 18.27
C ALA A 99 -8.67 22.30 18.08
N VAL A 100 -9.82 22.46 17.40
CA VAL A 100 -10.72 21.37 17.02
C VAL A 100 -9.98 20.28 16.23
N LEU A 101 -9.27 20.69 15.17
CA LEU A 101 -8.49 19.77 14.35
C LEU A 101 -7.34 19.10 15.13
N GLY A 102 -6.62 19.86 15.95
CA GLY A 102 -5.55 19.30 16.79
C GLY A 102 -6.06 18.22 17.75
N ASN A 103 -7.22 18.47 18.37
CA ASN A 103 -7.90 17.51 19.24
C ASN A 103 -8.31 16.24 18.48
N TYR A 104 -8.93 16.40 17.30
CA TYR A 104 -9.30 15.27 16.45
C TYR A 104 -8.10 14.39 16.11
N LEU A 105 -6.99 14.98 15.66
CA LEU A 105 -5.78 14.23 15.27
C LEU A 105 -5.17 13.46 16.44
N MET A 106 -5.10 14.07 17.63
CA MET A 106 -4.61 13.38 18.84
C MET A 106 -5.52 12.22 19.25
N GLN A 107 -6.84 12.40 19.12
CA GLN A 107 -7.82 11.36 19.43
C GLN A 107 -7.76 10.21 18.42
N ALA A 108 -7.65 10.51 17.13
CA ALA A 108 -7.54 9.51 16.08
C ALA A 108 -6.29 8.63 16.28
N LYS A 109 -5.15 9.23 16.64
CA LYS A 109 -3.92 8.50 16.99
C LYS A 109 -4.14 7.59 18.20
N TYR A 110 -4.81 8.08 19.24
CA TYR A 110 -5.14 7.27 20.41
C TYR A 110 -5.99 6.06 20.02
N LEU A 111 -7.06 6.24 19.24
CA LEU A 111 -7.94 5.16 18.80
C LEU A 111 -7.21 4.13 17.93
N ALA A 112 -6.42 4.59 16.95
CA ALA A 112 -5.64 3.70 16.10
C ALA A 112 -4.63 2.85 16.91
N LEU A 113 -3.94 3.46 17.87
CA LEU A 113 -3.01 2.73 18.74
C LEU A 113 -3.72 1.79 19.70
N HIS A 114 -4.87 2.20 20.25
CA HIS A 114 -5.67 1.37 21.14
C HIS A 114 -6.27 0.16 20.42
N PHE A 115 -6.73 0.36 19.18
CA PHE A 115 -7.15 -0.74 18.30
C PHE A 115 -6.03 -1.76 18.08
N LEU A 116 -4.78 -1.30 17.90
CA LEU A 116 -3.62 -2.17 17.69
C LEU A 116 -3.08 -2.81 18.98
N GLU A 117 -3.48 -2.31 20.14
CA GLU A 117 -2.99 -2.73 21.44
C GLU A 117 -3.29 -4.23 21.64
N ASN A 118 -2.25 -5.01 21.98
CA ASN A 118 -2.32 -6.47 22.17
C ASN A 118 -2.79 -7.33 20.98
N LYS A 119 -2.96 -6.77 19.77
CA LYS A 119 -3.24 -7.57 18.58
C LYS A 119 -2.03 -8.42 18.18
N THR A 120 -2.28 -9.62 17.70
CA THR A 120 -1.28 -10.46 17.00
C THR A 120 -1.56 -10.55 15.50
N GLU A 121 -2.82 -10.29 15.12
CA GLU A 121 -3.31 -10.26 13.75
C GLU A 121 -4.58 -9.40 13.67
N ILE A 122 -4.91 -8.97 12.44
CA ILE A 122 -6.22 -8.41 12.09
C ILE A 122 -6.84 -9.41 11.12
N THR A 123 -7.90 -10.08 11.55
CA THR A 123 -8.41 -11.27 10.87
C THR A 123 -9.48 -10.97 9.84
N SER A 124 -10.08 -9.79 9.91
CA SER A 124 -11.27 -9.45 9.14
C SER A 124 -11.39 -7.95 8.88
N THR A 125 -11.84 -7.62 7.67
CA THR A 125 -12.19 -6.25 7.25
C THR A 125 -13.20 -5.60 8.19
N LYS A 126 -14.09 -6.37 8.84
CA LYS A 126 -15.03 -5.84 9.85
C LYS A 126 -14.34 -5.17 11.03
N GLU A 127 -13.14 -5.61 11.41
CA GLU A 127 -12.40 -4.98 12.50
C GLU A 127 -11.92 -3.57 12.10
N ILE A 128 -11.56 -3.39 10.82
CA ILE A 128 -11.21 -2.09 10.26
C ILE A 128 -12.45 -1.18 10.22
N GLU A 129 -13.61 -1.72 9.83
CA GLU A 129 -14.87 -0.97 9.80
C GLU A 129 -15.31 -0.46 11.18
N VAL A 130 -15.02 -1.22 12.25
CA VAL A 130 -15.24 -0.75 13.62
C VAL A 130 -14.35 0.47 13.91
N LEU A 131 -13.07 0.43 13.58
CA LEU A 131 -12.17 1.57 13.75
C LEU A 131 -12.59 2.77 12.87
N GLU A 132 -13.03 2.55 11.63
CA GLU A 132 -13.59 3.61 10.78
C GLU A 132 -14.78 4.29 11.48
N GLY A 133 -15.68 3.51 12.08
CA GLY A 133 -16.79 4.01 12.89
C GLY A 133 -16.32 4.85 14.08
N GLU A 134 -15.35 4.36 14.86
CA GLU A 134 -14.78 5.10 16.00
C GLU A 134 -14.12 6.42 15.58
N LEU A 135 -13.47 6.46 14.41
CA LEU A 135 -12.89 7.69 13.86
C LEU A 135 -13.96 8.69 13.40
N VAL A 136 -15.11 8.21 12.89
CA VAL A 136 -16.26 9.07 12.58
C VAL A 136 -16.89 9.63 13.85
N GLU A 137 -17.10 8.80 14.87
CA GLU A 137 -17.57 9.26 16.19
C GLU A 137 -16.61 10.27 16.83
N ALA A 138 -15.29 10.06 16.66
CA ALA A 138 -14.28 11.01 17.09
C ALA A 138 -14.42 12.36 16.37
N ALA A 139 -14.71 12.32 15.07
CA ALA A 139 -14.92 13.53 14.28
C ALA A 139 -16.17 14.31 14.74
N GLU A 140 -17.26 13.60 15.06
CA GLU A 140 -18.46 14.19 15.64
C GLU A 140 -18.19 14.83 17.01
N ARG A 141 -17.52 14.10 17.90
CA ARG A 141 -17.21 14.57 19.26
C ARG A 141 -16.31 15.80 19.28
N THR A 142 -15.36 15.87 18.36
CA THR A 142 -14.45 17.01 18.23
C THR A 142 -15.05 18.14 17.40
N GLU A 143 -16.20 17.91 16.75
CA GLU A 143 -16.88 18.82 15.83
C GLU A 143 -16.11 19.13 14.54
N ILE A 144 -15.07 18.36 14.20
CA ILE A 144 -14.32 18.54 12.95
C ILE A 144 -15.22 18.27 11.73
N ASN A 145 -16.22 17.38 11.88
CA ASN A 145 -17.18 17.07 10.84
C ASN A 145 -18.11 18.24 10.45
N LYS A 146 -18.16 19.29 11.28
CA LYS A 146 -18.88 20.53 10.96
C LYS A 146 -18.07 21.48 10.08
N LEU A 147 -16.77 21.24 9.92
CA LEU A 147 -15.96 22.05 9.02
C LEU A 147 -16.31 21.76 7.56
N PRO A 148 -16.27 22.79 6.69
CA PRO A 148 -16.46 22.60 5.26
C PRO A 148 -15.53 21.53 4.71
N PHE A 149 -16.04 20.71 3.79
CA PHE A 149 -15.30 19.67 3.08
C PHE A 149 -14.79 18.51 3.92
N TYR A 150 -15.16 18.35 5.21
CA TYR A 150 -14.78 17.13 5.93
C TYR A 150 -15.27 15.88 5.21
N GLN A 151 -14.39 14.89 5.14
CA GLN A 151 -14.63 13.53 4.64
C GLN A 151 -13.94 12.53 5.57
N PRO A 152 -14.54 11.39 5.87
CA PRO A 152 -13.84 10.31 6.58
C PRO A 152 -12.62 9.82 5.78
N ILE A 153 -11.59 9.33 6.49
CA ILE A 153 -10.48 8.62 5.87
C ILE A 153 -10.99 7.36 5.17
N ASN A 154 -10.49 7.08 3.96
CA ASN A 154 -10.86 5.86 3.26
C ASN A 154 -10.13 4.63 3.84
N LYS A 155 -10.79 3.47 3.74
CA LYS A 155 -10.30 2.18 4.26
C LYS A 155 -8.88 1.84 3.83
N LYS A 156 -8.56 2.02 2.55
CA LYS A 156 -7.24 1.73 1.98
C LYS A 156 -6.16 2.52 2.70
N GLN A 157 -6.36 3.83 2.82
CA GLN A 157 -5.41 4.71 3.46
C GLN A 157 -5.27 4.41 4.96
N LEU A 158 -6.37 4.09 5.63
CA LEU A 158 -6.37 3.70 7.03
C LEU A 158 -5.56 2.41 7.26
N VAL A 159 -5.79 1.36 6.46
CA VAL A 159 -5.04 0.09 6.57
C VAL A 159 -3.55 0.32 6.32
N GLU A 160 -3.20 1.11 5.30
CA GLU A 160 -1.82 1.48 5.03
C GLU A 160 -1.18 2.25 6.20
N ASP A 161 -1.89 3.18 6.83
CA ASP A 161 -1.36 3.94 7.97
C ASP A 161 -1.18 3.07 9.21
N LEU A 162 -2.10 2.16 9.51
CA LEU A 162 -1.95 1.17 10.58
C LEU A 162 -0.73 0.26 10.34
N ALA A 163 -0.56 -0.23 9.12
CA ALA A 163 0.59 -1.03 8.73
C ALA A 163 1.90 -0.24 8.89
N ASN A 164 1.90 1.03 8.51
CA ASN A 164 3.08 1.83 8.67
C ASN A 164 3.42 2.08 10.15
N ILE A 165 2.44 2.41 10.99
CA ILE A 165 2.64 2.62 12.44
C ILE A 165 3.26 1.37 13.06
N THR A 166 2.67 0.20 12.84
CA THR A 166 3.16 -1.08 13.38
C THR A 166 4.53 -1.47 12.85
N ASN A 167 4.84 -1.15 11.59
CA ASN A 167 6.13 -1.51 10.98
C ASN A 167 7.29 -0.59 11.40
N THR A 168 7.03 0.56 12.04
CA THR A 168 8.09 1.45 12.56
C THR A 168 8.85 0.87 13.74
N THR A 169 8.19 0.01 14.53
CA THR A 169 8.74 -0.55 15.76
C THR A 169 9.58 -1.80 15.54
N LYS A 170 9.71 -2.29 14.30
CA LYS A 170 10.45 -3.52 13.95
C LYS A 170 11.94 -3.54 14.31
N TYR A 171 12.53 -2.38 14.59
CA TYR A 171 13.94 -2.27 15.03
C TYR A 171 14.09 -2.31 16.56
N LEU A 172 12.98 -2.30 17.28
CA LEU A 172 12.95 -2.47 18.72
C LEU A 172 13.12 -3.95 19.06
N THR A 173 13.69 -4.18 20.24
CA THR A 173 13.92 -5.49 20.83
C THR A 173 12.82 -5.79 21.85
N SER A 174 12.71 -7.05 22.29
CA SER A 174 11.67 -7.48 23.22
C SER A 174 11.73 -6.81 24.60
N GLY A 175 12.87 -6.20 24.96
CA GLY A 175 13.04 -5.43 26.20
C GLY A 175 12.63 -3.96 26.08
N ASP A 176 12.30 -3.48 24.87
CA ASP A 176 11.88 -2.09 24.69
C ASP A 176 10.36 -1.94 24.67
N ASN A 177 9.89 -0.81 25.19
CA ASN A 177 8.48 -0.52 25.30
C ASN A 177 8.22 0.91 24.81
N VAL A 178 7.21 1.09 23.97
CA VAL A 178 6.80 2.41 23.48
C VAL A 178 5.43 2.74 24.01
N THR A 179 5.28 3.94 24.57
CA THR A 179 4.00 4.46 25.08
C THR A 179 3.68 5.78 24.40
N TYR A 180 2.42 5.94 24.00
CA TYR A 180 1.83 7.20 23.53
C TYR A 180 0.94 7.77 24.62
N ASP A 181 1.25 8.98 25.09
CA ASP A 181 0.47 9.70 26.10
C ASP A 181 -0.20 10.93 25.48
N SER A 182 -1.50 11.05 25.68
CA SER A 182 -2.33 12.17 25.19
C SER A 182 -3.40 12.55 26.21
N PRO A 183 -4.16 13.66 26.00
CA PRO A 183 -5.34 13.98 26.82
C PRO A 183 -6.39 12.86 26.93
N TYR A 184 -6.42 11.95 25.97
CA TYR A 184 -7.40 10.87 25.89
C TYR A 184 -6.97 9.61 26.68
N GLY A 185 -5.72 9.56 27.14
CA GLY A 185 -5.15 8.43 27.85
C GLY A 185 -3.74 8.09 27.38
N ALA A 186 -3.17 7.11 28.07
CA ALA A 186 -1.91 6.46 27.72
C ALA A 186 -2.22 5.12 27.05
N VAL A 187 -1.51 4.81 25.97
CA VAL A 187 -1.65 3.54 25.24
C VAL A 187 -0.28 2.97 24.89
N GLN A 188 -0.14 1.66 25.04
CA GLN A 188 1.09 0.96 24.68
C GLN A 188 1.11 0.73 23.16
N VAL A 189 2.16 1.20 22.48
CA VAL A 189 2.34 0.86 21.06
C VAL A 189 2.78 -0.59 20.97
N ASN A 190 2.07 -1.36 20.16
CA ASN A 190 2.38 -2.76 19.93
C ASN A 190 3.70 -2.91 19.15
N THR A 191 4.72 -3.47 19.79
CA THR A 191 6.05 -3.71 19.21
C THR A 191 6.22 -5.10 18.62
N THR A 192 5.20 -5.97 18.76
CA THR A 192 5.27 -7.39 18.36
C THR A 192 4.42 -7.71 17.13
N PHE A 193 3.45 -6.86 16.82
CA PHE A 193 2.59 -7.01 15.66
C PHE A 193 3.10 -6.17 14.50
N HIS A 194 3.20 -6.80 13.33
CA HIS A 194 3.62 -6.18 12.08
C HIS A 194 2.74 -6.72 10.95
N MET A 195 2.26 -5.85 10.08
CA MET A 195 1.41 -6.23 8.96
C MET A 195 2.24 -6.54 7.72
N SER A 196 2.03 -7.71 7.12
CA SER A 196 2.65 -8.09 5.85
C SER A 196 1.92 -7.45 4.65
N PRO A 197 2.59 -7.27 3.50
CA PRO A 197 1.94 -6.79 2.27
C PRO A 197 0.70 -7.60 1.88
N GLU A 198 0.74 -8.92 2.05
CA GLU A 198 -0.37 -9.82 1.72
C GLU A 198 -1.57 -9.61 2.66
N GLN A 199 -1.31 -9.37 3.95
CA GLN A 199 -2.38 -9.02 4.91
C GLN A 199 -3.00 -7.67 4.57
N ILE A 200 -2.19 -6.68 4.19
CA ILE A 200 -2.66 -5.36 3.77
C ILE A 200 -3.57 -5.50 2.54
N GLU A 201 -3.12 -6.21 1.50
CA GLU A 201 -3.93 -6.45 0.29
C GLU A 201 -5.25 -7.16 0.63
N ALA A 202 -5.20 -8.18 1.49
CA ALA A 202 -6.39 -8.92 1.91
C ALA A 202 -7.41 -8.03 2.65
N LEU A 203 -6.96 -7.11 3.50
CA LEU A 203 -7.82 -6.20 4.26
C LEU A 203 -8.43 -5.08 3.39
N ILE A 204 -7.75 -4.68 2.32
CA ILE A 204 -8.22 -3.64 1.38
C ILE A 204 -9.14 -4.24 0.31
N THR A 205 -9.03 -5.55 0.05
CA THR A 205 -9.87 -6.24 -0.94
C THR A 205 -11.34 -6.18 -0.55
N ASP A 206 -12.14 -5.57 -1.40
CA ASP A 206 -13.60 -5.55 -1.28
C ASP A 206 -14.21 -6.72 -2.05
N THR A 207 -13.83 -6.86 -3.32
CA THR A 207 -14.35 -7.90 -4.20
C THR A 207 -13.21 -8.58 -4.96
N ALA A 208 -13.33 -9.89 -5.21
CA ALA A 208 -12.42 -10.64 -6.07
C ALA A 208 -13.19 -11.34 -7.20
N ILE A 209 -12.67 -11.25 -8.42
CA ILE A 209 -13.22 -11.94 -9.59
C ILE A 209 -12.22 -13.03 -10.00
N THR A 210 -12.66 -14.28 -9.92
CA THR A 210 -11.89 -15.44 -10.36
C THR A 210 -12.39 -15.93 -11.72
N SER A 211 -11.48 -16.08 -12.66
CA SER A 211 -11.76 -16.61 -14.00
C SER A 211 -10.79 -17.73 -14.33
N THR A 212 -11.25 -18.73 -15.09
CA THR A 212 -10.42 -19.82 -15.57
C THR A 212 -10.41 -19.81 -17.09
N SER A 213 -9.23 -19.79 -17.69
CA SER A 213 -9.11 -19.78 -19.16
C SER A 213 -7.82 -20.44 -19.65
N PRO A 214 -7.82 -20.99 -20.87
CA PRO A 214 -6.59 -21.47 -21.50
C PRO A 214 -5.70 -20.28 -21.88
N MET A 215 -4.44 -20.33 -21.48
CA MET A 215 -3.46 -19.28 -21.77
C MET A 215 -2.14 -19.87 -22.27
N MET A 216 -1.43 -19.10 -23.09
CA MET A 216 -0.05 -19.40 -23.49
C MET A 216 0.90 -18.48 -22.73
N ILE A 217 1.77 -19.06 -21.92
CA ILE A 217 2.74 -18.34 -21.08
C ILE A 217 4.16 -18.81 -21.37
N LYS A 218 5.14 -17.91 -21.34
CA LYS A 218 6.55 -18.25 -21.59
C LYS A 218 7.29 -18.48 -20.28
N ILE A 219 8.08 -19.53 -20.18
CA ILE A 219 8.93 -19.78 -19.01
C ILE A 219 10.02 -18.72 -18.96
N LYS A 220 10.09 -17.96 -17.87
CA LYS A 220 11.21 -17.04 -17.62
C LYS A 220 12.23 -17.73 -16.71
N ARG A 221 11.78 -18.28 -15.59
CA ARG A 221 12.61 -19.04 -14.66
C ARG A 221 11.78 -20.17 -14.04
N PRO A 222 12.14 -21.45 -14.27
CA PRO A 222 11.51 -22.57 -13.58
C PRO A 222 11.92 -22.58 -12.10
N ASP A 223 11.02 -23.04 -11.23
CA ASP A 223 11.37 -23.38 -9.85
C ASP A 223 11.79 -24.85 -9.78
N PHE A 224 13.06 -25.08 -9.46
CA PHE A 224 13.65 -26.42 -9.33
C PHE A 224 13.47 -27.03 -7.94
N LEU A 225 13.08 -26.23 -6.93
CA LEU A 225 13.02 -26.64 -5.52
C LEU A 225 11.58 -26.88 -5.01
N GLY A 226 10.57 -26.55 -5.82
CA GLY A 226 9.17 -26.95 -5.62
C GLY A 226 8.40 -26.20 -4.52
N ASN A 227 9.03 -25.21 -3.88
CA ASN A 227 8.47 -24.48 -2.74
C ASN A 227 8.15 -23.01 -3.06
N SER A 228 8.37 -22.55 -4.30
CA SER A 228 8.21 -21.16 -4.71
C SER A 228 7.35 -21.02 -5.98
N GLN A 229 6.89 -19.80 -6.24
CA GLN A 229 6.14 -19.48 -7.47
C GLN A 229 7.09 -19.52 -8.68
N TRP A 230 6.64 -20.11 -9.78
CA TRP A 230 7.37 -20.11 -11.05
C TRP A 230 7.28 -18.73 -11.69
N GLU A 231 8.37 -18.24 -12.31
CA GLU A 231 8.32 -16.99 -13.08
C GLU A 231 8.03 -17.28 -14.56
N PHE A 232 6.95 -16.68 -15.05
CA PHE A 232 6.55 -16.71 -16.45
C PHE A 232 6.53 -15.31 -17.05
N ARG A 233 6.44 -15.26 -18.38
CA ARG A 233 6.12 -14.07 -19.15
C ARG A 233 4.75 -14.23 -19.78
N TYR A 234 3.88 -13.27 -19.49
CA TYR A 234 2.53 -13.16 -20.05
C TYR A 234 2.26 -11.69 -20.38
N ASP A 235 1.77 -11.42 -21.60
CA ASP A 235 1.50 -10.07 -22.11
C ASP A 235 2.67 -9.06 -21.88
N GLY A 236 3.89 -9.49 -22.19
CA GLY A 236 5.11 -8.68 -22.01
C GLY A 236 5.57 -8.49 -20.57
N ARG A 237 4.77 -8.89 -19.56
CA ARG A 237 5.07 -8.75 -18.14
C ARG A 237 5.59 -10.05 -17.55
N THR A 238 6.37 -9.94 -16.47
CA THR A 238 6.69 -11.13 -15.65
C THR A 238 5.51 -11.37 -14.72
N ILE A 239 5.01 -12.60 -14.69
CA ILE A 239 4.02 -13.06 -13.71
C ILE A 239 4.63 -14.18 -12.88
N ALA A 240 4.26 -14.25 -11.60
CA ALA A 240 4.57 -15.38 -10.74
C ALA A 240 3.32 -16.25 -10.63
N ALA A 241 3.45 -17.56 -10.86
CA ALA A 241 2.31 -18.47 -10.78
C ALA A 241 2.71 -19.81 -10.16
N LYS A 242 1.81 -20.39 -9.35
CA LYS A 242 1.98 -21.74 -8.82
C LYS A 242 1.38 -22.77 -9.77
N ILE A 243 2.12 -23.83 -10.08
CA ILE A 243 1.58 -25.00 -10.78
C ILE A 243 0.95 -25.93 -9.74
N SER A 244 -0.35 -26.21 -9.92
CA SER A 244 -1.11 -27.13 -9.07
C SER A 244 -1.33 -28.50 -9.74
N ASP A 245 -0.87 -28.66 -10.97
CA ASP A 245 -0.88 -29.91 -11.72
C ASP A 245 0.18 -30.88 -11.16
N SER A 246 -0.22 -31.67 -10.17
CA SER A 246 0.67 -32.58 -9.45
C SER A 246 1.22 -33.70 -10.33
N VAL A 247 0.43 -34.17 -11.30
CA VAL A 247 0.84 -35.21 -12.25
C VAL A 247 1.94 -34.68 -13.16
N TRP A 248 1.72 -33.51 -13.76
CA TRP A 248 2.71 -32.88 -14.62
C TRP A 248 4.00 -32.53 -13.87
N LEU A 249 3.88 -31.99 -12.64
CA LEU A 249 5.04 -31.67 -11.81
C LEU A 249 5.88 -32.91 -11.49
N ALA A 250 5.25 -34.05 -11.21
CA ALA A 250 5.96 -35.30 -10.95
C ALA A 250 6.76 -35.76 -12.18
N GLU A 251 6.21 -35.63 -13.39
CA GLU A 251 6.91 -35.98 -14.63
C GLU A 251 8.06 -35.02 -14.94
N TYR A 252 7.89 -33.73 -14.67
CA TYR A 252 8.98 -32.75 -14.75
C TYR A 252 10.11 -33.07 -13.76
N GLN A 253 9.80 -33.34 -12.50
CA GLN A 253 10.79 -33.65 -11.46
C GLN A 253 11.57 -34.95 -11.72
N LYS A 254 10.94 -35.93 -12.37
CA LYS A 254 11.62 -37.16 -12.83
C LYS A 254 12.55 -36.93 -14.02
N GLY A 255 12.54 -35.74 -14.63
CA GLY A 255 13.32 -35.41 -15.82
C GLY A 255 12.70 -35.88 -17.13
N ASN A 256 11.46 -36.37 -17.11
CA ASN A 256 10.75 -36.82 -18.32
C ASN A 256 10.29 -35.62 -19.17
N ILE A 257 10.18 -34.44 -18.57
CA ILE A 257 9.87 -33.18 -19.25
C ILE A 257 11.08 -32.25 -19.13
N VAL A 258 11.65 -31.88 -20.27
CA VAL A 258 12.75 -30.91 -20.33
C VAL A 258 12.18 -29.55 -20.66
N LEU A 259 12.43 -28.56 -19.79
CA LEU A 259 12.01 -27.17 -19.99
C LEU A 259 13.24 -26.26 -20.01
N ARG A 260 13.23 -25.32 -20.95
CA ARG A 260 14.23 -24.26 -21.06
C ARG A 260 13.56 -22.91 -20.90
N PRO A 261 14.30 -21.89 -20.41
CA PRO A 261 13.83 -20.52 -20.51
C PRO A 261 13.43 -20.18 -21.96
N GLN A 262 12.34 -19.43 -22.10
CA GLN A 262 11.66 -19.06 -23.35
C GLN A 262 10.79 -20.13 -24.00
N ASP A 263 10.80 -21.38 -23.54
CA ASP A 263 9.76 -22.34 -23.93
C ASP A 263 8.40 -21.82 -23.46
N ALA A 264 7.33 -22.14 -24.19
CA ALA A 264 5.98 -21.75 -23.84
C ALA A 264 5.19 -22.94 -23.31
N LEU A 265 4.31 -22.69 -22.35
CA LEU A 265 3.33 -23.63 -21.86
C LEU A 265 1.94 -23.16 -22.31
N VAL A 266 1.16 -24.08 -22.87
CA VAL A 266 -0.29 -23.91 -22.98
C VAL A 266 -0.88 -24.50 -21.71
N VAL A 267 -1.57 -23.69 -20.93
CA VAL A 267 -2.05 -24.05 -19.59
C VAL A 267 -3.51 -23.66 -19.42
N VAL A 268 -4.21 -24.34 -18.52
CA VAL A 268 -5.44 -23.83 -17.92
C VAL A 268 -5.03 -23.01 -16.70
N MET A 269 -5.26 -21.69 -16.75
CA MET A 269 -4.88 -20.78 -15.69
C MET A 269 -6.12 -20.20 -15.01
N GLU A 270 -6.13 -20.28 -13.68
CA GLU A 270 -7.02 -19.52 -12.81
C GLU A 270 -6.38 -18.16 -12.55
N THR A 271 -7.08 -17.08 -12.90
CA THR A 271 -6.69 -15.70 -12.63
C THR A 271 -7.68 -15.10 -11.65
N THR A 272 -7.18 -14.64 -10.49
CA THR A 272 -7.99 -13.94 -9.50
C THR A 272 -7.58 -12.47 -9.46
N VAL A 273 -8.48 -11.60 -9.88
CA VAL A 273 -8.29 -10.14 -9.85
C VAL A 273 -8.99 -9.59 -8.61
N ARG A 274 -8.28 -8.83 -7.79
CA ARG A 274 -8.82 -8.21 -6.57
C ARG A 274 -9.04 -6.73 -6.79
N PHE A 275 -10.18 -6.24 -6.29
CA PHE A 275 -10.61 -4.86 -6.38
C PHE A 275 -10.77 -4.27 -4.99
N ASP A 276 -10.39 -3.00 -4.84
CA ASP A 276 -10.74 -2.20 -3.67
C ASP A 276 -12.17 -1.63 -3.79
N HIS A 277 -12.58 -0.87 -2.77
CA HIS A 277 -13.89 -0.24 -2.71
C HIS A 277 -14.15 0.77 -3.85
N ASP A 278 -13.09 1.38 -4.38
CA ASP A 278 -13.16 2.30 -5.51
C ASP A 278 -13.25 1.57 -6.87
N ARG A 279 -13.26 0.23 -6.83
CA ARG A 279 -13.25 -0.67 -8.00
C ARG A 279 -11.96 -0.62 -8.80
N GLU A 280 -10.88 -0.16 -8.17
CA GLU A 280 -9.54 -0.20 -8.76
C GLU A 280 -8.88 -1.57 -8.51
N VAL A 281 -8.07 -2.02 -9.46
CA VAL A 281 -7.35 -3.30 -9.32
C VAL A 281 -6.19 -3.11 -8.34
N ILE A 282 -6.22 -3.84 -7.24
CA ILE A 282 -5.16 -3.81 -6.21
C ILE A 282 -4.24 -5.03 -6.27
N GLY A 283 -4.67 -6.11 -6.91
CA GLY A 283 -3.92 -7.35 -6.98
C GLY A 283 -4.39 -8.28 -8.09
N THR A 284 -3.49 -9.12 -8.57
CA THR A 284 -3.83 -10.19 -9.52
C THR A 284 -2.97 -11.41 -9.26
N ASP A 285 -3.61 -12.52 -8.91
CA ASP A 285 -2.96 -13.81 -8.68
C ASP A 285 -3.18 -14.76 -9.86
N TYR A 286 -2.14 -15.54 -10.12
CA TYR A 286 -2.13 -16.56 -11.18
C TYR A 286 -1.85 -17.94 -10.60
N LYS A 287 -2.69 -18.90 -10.95
CA LYS A 287 -2.52 -20.30 -10.58
C LYS A 287 -2.74 -21.19 -11.79
N ILE A 288 -1.73 -21.98 -12.13
CA ILE A 288 -1.80 -22.95 -13.22
C ILE A 288 -2.49 -24.19 -12.66
N LEU A 289 -3.71 -24.46 -13.13
CA LEU A 289 -4.49 -25.62 -12.73
C LEU A 289 -4.05 -26.88 -13.48
N GLN A 290 -3.71 -26.73 -14.78
CA GLN A 290 -3.33 -27.84 -15.64
C GLN A 290 -2.35 -27.36 -16.72
N VAL A 291 -1.35 -28.19 -17.05
CA VAL A 291 -0.49 -27.97 -18.21
C VAL A 291 -0.97 -28.85 -19.36
N LEU A 292 -1.40 -28.21 -20.46
CA LEU A 292 -1.94 -28.89 -21.64
C LEU A 292 -0.86 -29.26 -22.64
N GLN A 293 0.13 -28.38 -22.84
CA GLN A 293 1.17 -28.56 -23.85
C GLN A 293 2.45 -27.79 -23.50
N VAL A 294 3.60 -28.36 -23.87
CA VAL A 294 4.90 -27.67 -23.91
C VAL A 294 5.24 -27.34 -25.36
N LEU A 295 5.56 -26.09 -25.62
CA LEU A 295 5.98 -25.57 -26.93
C LEU A 295 7.44 -25.12 -26.83
N PRO A 296 8.39 -25.85 -27.43
CA PRO A 296 9.80 -25.46 -27.43
C PRO A 296 9.99 -24.09 -28.07
N LYS A 297 10.99 -23.33 -27.62
CA LYS A 297 11.42 -22.12 -28.30
C LYS A 297 11.66 -22.43 -29.78
N THR A 298 10.94 -21.75 -30.67
CA THR A 298 11.25 -21.78 -32.09
C THR A 298 12.64 -21.18 -32.29
N GLU A 299 13.62 -21.99 -32.69
CA GLU A 299 14.84 -21.45 -33.27
C GLU A 299 14.41 -20.70 -34.53
N GLN A 300 14.39 -19.37 -34.48
CA GLN A 300 14.44 -18.61 -35.72
C GLN A 300 15.75 -19.02 -36.37
N THR A 301 15.65 -19.90 -37.37
CA THR A 301 16.72 -20.18 -38.33
C THR A 301 17.29 -18.83 -38.73
N GLN A 302 18.51 -18.53 -38.28
CA GLN A 302 19.34 -17.54 -38.95
C GLN A 302 19.54 -18.07 -40.36
N LEU A 303 18.63 -17.71 -41.27
CA LEU A 303 18.78 -17.93 -42.68
C LEU A 303 20.00 -17.11 -43.10
N ASN A 304 21.09 -17.84 -43.36
CA ASN A 304 22.34 -17.39 -43.92
C ASN A 304 22.12 -16.32 -45.00
N PHE A 305 22.42 -15.07 -44.67
CA PHE A 305 22.72 -14.01 -45.65
C PHE A 305 24.24 -13.89 -45.84
N LEU A 306 24.92 -15.04 -45.95
CA LEU A 306 26.29 -15.14 -46.43
C LEU A 306 26.27 -16.14 -47.59
N GLU A 307 25.82 -15.68 -48.74
CA GLU A 307 26.35 -16.03 -50.08
C GLU A 307 25.48 -15.40 -51.18
N SER A 308 25.87 -14.21 -51.62
CA SER A 308 26.10 -13.89 -53.02
C SER A 308 26.54 -12.43 -53.11
N GLY A 309 27.84 -12.24 -53.34
CA GLY A 309 28.38 -10.95 -53.71
C GLY A 309 27.78 -10.50 -55.05
N ASN A 310 27.49 -9.20 -55.15
CA ASN A 310 27.94 -8.29 -56.22
C ASN A 310 27.13 -6.97 -56.13
N PRO A 311 27.71 -5.82 -55.71
CA PRO A 311 26.99 -4.56 -55.68
C PRO A 311 27.16 -3.84 -57.03
N ALA A 312 26.43 -4.28 -58.06
CA ALA A 312 26.40 -3.58 -59.34
C ALA A 312 25.11 -3.91 -60.10
N ASN A 313 24.01 -3.25 -59.72
CA ASN A 313 22.88 -2.84 -60.57
C ASN A 313 21.63 -2.72 -59.71
N LEU A 314 21.36 -1.52 -59.21
CA LEU A 314 20.02 -1.05 -58.83
C LEU A 314 20.08 0.49 -58.77
N GLN A 315 20.40 1.11 -59.92
CA GLN A 315 19.98 2.47 -60.22
C GLN A 315 19.21 2.40 -61.54
N GLU A 316 17.89 2.47 -61.43
CA GLU A 316 16.91 2.98 -62.41
C GLU A 316 15.58 2.25 -62.22
N SER A 317 14.69 2.82 -61.40
CA SER A 317 13.27 3.02 -61.77
C SER A 317 12.45 3.51 -60.57
N LEU A 318 12.72 4.71 -60.06
CA LEU A 318 11.75 5.44 -59.25
C LEU A 318 11.81 6.92 -59.61
N LEU A 319 11.03 7.31 -60.62
CA LEU A 319 10.59 8.69 -60.86
C LEU A 319 9.51 8.69 -61.96
N LYS A 320 8.23 8.54 -61.58
CA LYS A 320 7.15 9.54 -61.78
C LYS A 320 5.75 8.99 -61.45
N PRO A 321 4.82 9.87 -61.00
CA PRO A 321 3.51 9.51 -60.47
C PRO A 321 2.40 9.57 -61.53
N ALA A 322 1.28 8.87 -61.30
CA ALA A 322 0.03 9.08 -62.03
C ALA A 322 -1.18 9.01 -61.07
N LEU A 323 -2.12 9.90 -61.36
CA LEU A 323 -3.32 10.32 -60.62
C LEU A 323 -4.44 9.27 -60.51
N SER A 324 -5.29 9.50 -59.49
CA SER A 324 -6.76 9.34 -59.40
C SER A 324 -7.38 7.96 -59.59
N THR A 325 -8.20 7.51 -58.63
CA THR A 325 -9.67 7.74 -58.60
C THR A 325 -10.32 7.32 -57.28
N GLU A 326 -11.16 8.22 -56.77
CA GLU A 326 -12.46 8.05 -56.09
C GLU A 326 -12.65 7.07 -54.92
N SER A 327 -13.01 7.65 -53.76
CA SER A 327 -13.68 7.00 -52.62
C SER A 327 -15.10 7.59 -52.47
N PRO A 328 -16.16 6.80 -52.23
CA PRO A 328 -17.46 7.32 -51.86
C PRO A 328 -17.60 7.45 -50.33
N LEU A 329 -18.04 8.65 -49.91
CA LEU A 329 -18.56 8.94 -48.57
C LEU A 329 -19.91 8.24 -48.34
N ILE A 330 -20.07 7.56 -47.20
CA ILE A 330 -21.38 7.22 -46.63
C ILE A 330 -21.54 7.96 -45.30
N SER A 331 -22.49 8.89 -45.29
CA SER A 331 -22.95 9.66 -44.13
C SER A 331 -24.14 8.95 -43.49
N LEU A 332 -24.04 8.56 -42.22
CA LEU A 332 -25.17 8.13 -41.39
C LEU A 332 -25.58 9.27 -40.44
N LYS A 333 -26.81 9.75 -40.61
CA LYS A 333 -27.47 10.71 -39.71
C LYS A 333 -27.96 10.01 -38.43
N PRO A 334 -28.02 10.71 -37.28
CA PRO A 334 -28.64 10.21 -36.06
C PRO A 334 -30.18 10.26 -36.13
N LYS A 335 -30.84 9.23 -35.57
CA LYS A 335 -32.28 9.22 -35.30
C LYS A 335 -32.53 9.69 -33.87
N THR A 336 -33.32 10.75 -33.74
CA THR A 336 -34.09 11.10 -32.53
C THR A 336 -35.56 11.00 -32.89
N GLU A 337 -36.28 10.15 -32.15
CA GLU A 337 -37.59 10.40 -31.54
C GLU A 337 -37.85 9.33 -30.48
#